data_AF-Q6AJB8-F1
#
_entry.id   AF-Q6AJB8-F1
#
_cell.length_a   1.000
_cell.length_b   1.000
_cell.length_c   1.000
_cell.angle_alpha   90.00
_cell.angle_beta   90.00
_cell.angle_gamma   90.00
#
_symmetry.space_group_name_H-M   'P 1'
#
loop_
_entity.id
_entity.type
_entity.pdbx_description
1 polymer ?
#
loop_
_entity_poly.entity_id
_entity_poly.type
_entity_poly.pdbx_seq_one_letter_code
_entity_poly.pdbx_strand_id
1 'polypeptide(L)'
;MRNFLISSVTRIDLVVWLLVISFFLGSAVLFNGDLPMSFLGAAGIIFEMLLIGMAVEIIIECLKNTKGIGTLTGFITNGPEAITLIVGLVAGDIIFAASTPLGSNFMNPILLLIATLTCGYFFTISKIHPIYTIFSIGTTALLAGTFFLLPTQYYLFWGLTVLIVTVPLFIFRPKEEGEEETGYSFSPRLWILPAILILCMAGYFLDPIVSFTAEHSKAPKNIIGFIVLATLTSWPEFKSCLALLKRNNPLAAILNIVVSNITNIWLAVIGVGVYLFNQ
;
A
#
# COMPACT_ATOMS: atom_id res chain seq x y z
N MET A 1 -22.38 4.18 12.11
CA MET A 1 -21.58 3.13 11.44
C MET A 1 -22.11 2.75 10.05
N ARG A 2 -23.38 2.33 9.89
CA ARG A 2 -23.92 1.94 8.57
C ARG A 2 -23.75 3.02 7.47
N ASN A 3 -24.18 4.26 7.74
CA ASN A 3 -24.05 5.35 6.75
C ASN A 3 -22.59 5.72 6.48
N PHE A 4 -21.71 5.60 7.49
CA PHE A 4 -20.27 5.82 7.38
C PHE A 4 -19.59 4.78 6.47
N LEU A 5 -19.96 3.51 6.60
CA LEU A 5 -19.45 2.43 5.76
C LEU A 5 -19.95 2.55 4.31
N ILE A 6 -21.21 2.93 4.11
CA ILE A 6 -21.74 3.15 2.75
C ILE A 6 -21.01 4.32 2.05
N SER A 7 -20.64 5.38 2.79
CA SER A 7 -19.85 6.48 2.23
C SER A 7 -18.37 6.16 1.98
N SER A 8 -17.87 5.01 2.48
CA SER A 8 -16.47 4.60 2.26
C SER A 8 -16.21 4.09 0.83
N VAL A 9 -17.26 3.64 0.14
CA VAL A 9 -17.23 3.28 -1.28
C VAL A 9 -17.44 4.54 -2.11
N THR A 10 -16.46 4.84 -2.95
CA THR A 10 -16.40 6.03 -3.78
C THR A 10 -16.55 5.68 -5.25
N ARG A 11 -16.72 6.69 -6.10
CA ARG A 11 -16.76 6.49 -7.56
C ARG A 11 -15.48 5.86 -8.11
N ILE A 12 -14.32 6.16 -7.52
CA ILE A 12 -13.06 5.57 -7.98
C ILE A 12 -12.98 4.08 -7.63
N ASP A 13 -13.55 3.64 -6.51
CA ASP A 13 -13.65 2.22 -6.18
C ASP A 13 -14.46 1.48 -7.26
N LEU A 14 -15.60 2.02 -7.68
CA LEU A 14 -16.44 1.44 -8.74
C LEU A 14 -15.69 1.34 -10.08
N VAL A 15 -14.94 2.38 -10.45
CA VAL A 15 -14.12 2.37 -11.68
C VAL A 15 -13.04 1.28 -11.59
N VAL A 16 -12.34 1.19 -10.48
CA VAL A 16 -11.28 0.19 -10.29
C VAL A 16 -11.85 -1.24 -10.27
N TRP A 17 -13.01 -1.46 -9.64
CA TRP A 17 -13.67 -2.77 -9.66
C TRP A 17 -14.05 -3.20 -11.08
N LEU A 18 -14.57 -2.27 -11.89
CA LEU A 18 -14.82 -2.53 -13.31
C LEU A 18 -13.54 -2.86 -14.07
N LEU A 19 -12.42 -2.17 -13.77
CA LEU A 19 -11.13 -2.46 -14.39
C LEU A 19 -10.60 -3.84 -13.99
N VAL A 20 -10.71 -4.23 -12.72
CA VAL A 20 -10.31 -5.58 -12.24
C VAL A 20 -11.09 -6.66 -12.97
N ILE A 21 -12.42 -6.54 -13.04
CA ILE A 21 -13.26 -7.50 -13.77
C ILE A 21 -12.88 -7.51 -15.25
N SER A 22 -12.79 -6.34 -15.88
CA SER A 22 -12.50 -6.22 -17.31
C SER A 22 -11.12 -6.81 -17.66
N PHE A 23 -10.12 -6.60 -16.81
CA PHE A 23 -8.79 -7.13 -16.99
C PHE A 23 -8.77 -8.66 -16.93
N PHE A 24 -9.31 -9.27 -15.87
CA PHE A 24 -9.24 -10.72 -15.69
C PHE A 24 -10.18 -11.48 -16.64
N LEU A 25 -11.39 -10.96 -16.90
CA LEU A 25 -12.27 -11.56 -17.90
C LEU A 25 -11.75 -11.36 -19.32
N GLY A 26 -11.22 -10.18 -19.62
CA GLY A 26 -10.58 -9.91 -20.92
C GLY A 26 -9.39 -10.83 -21.16
N SER A 27 -8.56 -11.04 -20.14
CA SER A 27 -7.47 -12.02 -20.17
C SER A 27 -7.98 -13.43 -20.43
N ALA A 28 -9.02 -13.87 -19.70
CA ALA A 28 -9.60 -15.20 -19.89
C ALA A 28 -10.11 -15.40 -21.33
N VAL A 29 -10.76 -14.40 -21.93
CA VAL A 29 -11.20 -14.45 -23.32
C VAL A 29 -10.02 -14.50 -24.29
N LEU A 30 -9.00 -13.66 -24.10
CA LEU A 30 -7.87 -13.53 -25.02
C LEU A 30 -6.92 -14.73 -24.98
N PHE A 31 -6.71 -15.33 -23.79
CA PHE A 31 -5.74 -16.38 -23.57
C PHE A 31 -6.37 -17.77 -23.37
N ASN A 32 -7.67 -17.92 -23.68
CA ASN A 32 -8.44 -19.16 -23.50
C ASN A 32 -8.41 -19.67 -22.04
N GLY A 33 -8.64 -18.77 -21.09
CA GLY A 33 -8.84 -19.06 -19.66
C GLY A 33 -10.27 -19.48 -19.32
N ASP A 34 -10.49 -19.83 -18.05
CA ASP A 34 -11.79 -20.20 -17.50
C ASP A 34 -12.54 -18.93 -17.05
N LEU A 35 -13.58 -18.56 -17.80
CA LEU A 35 -14.32 -17.31 -17.56
C LEU A 35 -15.08 -17.30 -16.21
N PRO A 36 -15.85 -18.35 -15.84
CA PRO A 36 -16.45 -18.43 -14.50
C PRO A 36 -15.46 -18.31 -13.34
N MET A 37 -14.35 -19.05 -13.38
CA MET A 37 -13.36 -19.01 -12.30
C MET A 37 -12.61 -17.68 -12.25
N SER A 38 -12.32 -17.09 -13.42
CA SER A 38 -11.74 -15.74 -13.50
C SER A 38 -12.67 -14.68 -12.92
N PHE A 39 -13.98 -14.81 -13.15
CA PHE A 39 -14.97 -13.91 -12.54
C PHE A 39 -15.01 -14.06 -11.02
N LEU A 40 -15.04 -15.31 -10.52
CA LEU A 40 -15.04 -15.59 -9.10
C LEU A 40 -13.80 -15.01 -8.41
N GLY A 41 -12.63 -15.21 -9.02
CA GLY A 41 -11.38 -14.64 -8.54
C GLY A 41 -11.39 -13.11 -8.53
N ALA A 42 -11.82 -12.47 -9.62
CA ALA A 42 -11.96 -11.01 -9.70
C ALA A 42 -12.93 -10.45 -8.66
N ALA A 43 -14.04 -11.14 -8.40
CA ALA A 43 -14.99 -10.79 -7.34
C ALA A 43 -14.35 -10.92 -5.94
N GLY A 44 -13.53 -11.94 -5.73
CA GLY A 44 -12.71 -12.10 -4.52
C GLY A 44 -11.74 -10.93 -4.31
N ILE A 45 -11.02 -10.51 -5.35
CA ILE A 45 -10.12 -9.35 -5.29
C ILE A 45 -10.90 -8.09 -4.89
N ILE A 46 -12.05 -7.84 -5.53
CA ILE A 46 -12.91 -6.69 -5.22
C ILE A 46 -13.39 -6.73 -3.77
N PHE A 47 -13.74 -7.92 -3.27
CA PHE A 47 -14.15 -8.10 -1.88
C PHE A 47 -13.02 -7.75 -0.91
N GLU A 48 -11.79 -8.18 -1.18
CA GLU A 48 -10.62 -7.80 -0.37
C GLU A 48 -10.37 -6.29 -0.42
N MET A 49 -10.43 -5.68 -1.60
CA MET A 49 -10.29 -4.22 -1.76
C MET A 49 -11.34 -3.45 -0.96
N LEU A 50 -12.57 -3.98 -0.86
CA LEU A 50 -13.64 -3.42 -0.05
C LEU A 50 -13.33 -3.55 1.45
N LEU A 51 -12.88 -4.73 1.92
CA LEU A 51 -12.49 -4.95 3.31
C LEU A 51 -11.36 -4.01 3.74
N ILE A 52 -10.31 -3.92 2.92
CA ILE A 52 -9.18 -3.00 3.12
C ILE A 52 -9.69 -1.56 3.18
N GLY A 53 -10.51 -1.14 2.21
CA GLY A 53 -11.04 0.22 2.17
C GLY A 53 -11.86 0.58 3.41
N MET A 54 -12.70 -0.32 3.89
CA MET A 54 -13.48 -0.12 5.12
C MET A 54 -12.58 -0.08 6.36
N ALA A 55 -11.60 -0.98 6.46
CA ALA A 55 -10.66 -1.03 7.57
C ALA A 55 -9.85 0.28 7.67
N VAL A 56 -9.33 0.77 6.54
CA VAL A 56 -8.57 2.03 6.49
C VAL A 56 -9.42 3.24 6.88
N GLU A 57 -10.66 3.33 6.38
CA GLU A 57 -11.55 4.43 6.74
C GLU A 57 -11.86 4.43 8.25
N ILE A 58 -12.03 3.24 8.85
CA ILE A 58 -12.20 3.09 10.31
C ILE A 58 -10.93 3.52 11.04
N ILE A 59 -9.76 3.07 10.60
CA ILE A 59 -8.46 3.42 11.19
C ILE A 59 -8.28 4.95 11.20
N ILE A 60 -8.57 5.62 10.08
CA ILE A 60 -8.43 7.08 9.97
C ILE A 60 -9.42 7.80 10.88
N GLU A 61 -10.66 7.35 10.94
CA GLU A 61 -11.63 7.93 11.87
C GLU A 61 -11.21 7.75 13.33
N CYS A 62 -10.60 6.62 13.69
CA CYS A 62 -10.03 6.39 15.01
C CYS A 62 -8.82 7.27 15.33
N LEU A 63 -8.04 7.66 14.32
CA LEU A 63 -6.77 8.36 14.47
C LEU A 63 -6.84 9.86 14.20
N LYS A 64 -7.96 10.39 13.68
CA LYS A 64 -8.08 11.78 13.18
C LYS A 64 -7.62 12.87 14.16
N ASN A 65 -7.81 12.68 15.46
CA ASN A 65 -7.37 13.66 16.46
C ASN A 65 -5.94 13.39 16.99
N THR A 66 -5.19 12.48 16.37
CA THR A 66 -3.83 12.12 16.76
C THR A 66 -2.82 12.98 16.00
N LYS A 67 -1.85 13.55 16.71
CA LYS A 67 -0.74 14.27 16.06
C LYS A 67 0.08 13.31 15.20
N GLY A 68 0.38 13.72 13.97
CA GLY A 68 1.15 12.90 13.05
C GLY A 68 0.35 11.77 12.40
N ILE A 69 -0.94 11.98 12.12
CA ILE A 69 -1.82 10.97 11.52
C ILE A 69 -1.25 10.44 10.20
N GLY A 70 -0.66 11.27 9.35
CA GLY A 70 -0.02 10.86 8.10
C GLY A 70 1.13 9.91 8.35
N THR A 71 1.99 10.23 9.31
CA THR A 71 3.07 9.33 9.73
C THR A 71 2.53 8.00 10.26
N LEU A 72 1.51 8.03 11.13
CA LEU A 72 0.98 6.83 11.78
C LEU A 72 0.26 5.92 10.79
N THR A 73 -0.55 6.51 9.92
CA THR A 73 -1.23 5.77 8.84
C THR A 73 -0.20 5.16 7.90
N GLY A 74 0.86 5.88 7.52
CA GLY A 74 1.96 5.36 6.71
C GLY A 74 2.81 4.25 7.37
N PHE A 75 2.59 3.90 8.64
CA PHE A 75 3.10 2.65 9.22
C PHE A 75 2.03 1.56 9.23
N ILE A 76 0.81 1.90 9.65
CA ILE A 76 -0.27 0.93 9.81
C ILE A 76 -0.72 0.35 8.47
N THR A 77 -0.75 1.16 7.41
CA THR A 77 -1.23 0.72 6.09
C THR A 77 -0.32 -0.31 5.44
N ASN A 78 0.96 -0.41 5.85
CA ASN A 78 1.95 -1.36 5.31
C ASN A 78 1.83 -2.74 5.97
N GLY A 79 0.78 -2.97 6.76
CA GLY A 79 0.49 -4.27 7.37
C GLY A 79 0.40 -5.42 6.36
N PRO A 80 -0.34 -5.27 5.24
CA PRO A 80 -0.35 -6.25 4.16
C PRO A 80 1.05 -6.58 3.60
N GLU A 81 1.89 -5.58 3.32
CA GLU A 81 3.25 -5.79 2.84
C GLU A 81 4.13 -6.54 3.85
N ALA A 82 4.01 -6.21 5.15
CA ALA A 82 4.72 -6.92 6.20
C ALA A 82 4.32 -8.40 6.27
N ILE A 83 3.05 -8.71 6.03
CA ILE A 83 2.56 -10.09 5.98
C ILE A 83 3.11 -10.83 4.77
N THR A 84 3.07 -10.22 3.58
CA THR A 84 3.62 -10.84 2.36
C THR A 84 5.13 -11.07 2.49
N LEU A 85 5.85 -10.15 3.12
CA LEU A 85 7.27 -10.33 3.46
C LEU A 85 7.47 -11.59 4.33
N ILE A 86 6.70 -11.74 5.40
CA ILE A 86 6.79 -12.91 6.30
C ILE A 86 6.51 -14.20 5.53
N VAL A 87 5.47 -14.22 4.69
CA VAL A 87 5.12 -15.38 3.86
C VAL A 87 6.28 -15.76 2.94
N GLY A 88 6.90 -14.79 2.26
CA GLY A 88 8.05 -15.05 1.38
C GLY A 88 9.29 -15.52 2.14
N LEU A 89 9.56 -14.97 3.32
CA LEU A 89 10.66 -15.43 4.17
C LEU A 89 10.45 -16.86 4.64
N VAL A 90 9.23 -17.24 5.02
CA VAL A 90 8.87 -18.62 5.38
C VAL A 90 9.03 -19.57 4.20
N ALA A 91 8.77 -19.10 2.98
CA ALA A 91 9.03 -19.86 1.76
C ALA A 91 10.52 -19.95 1.38
N GLY A 92 11.41 -19.22 2.07
CA GLY A 92 12.85 -19.20 1.79
C GLY A 92 13.24 -18.37 0.56
N ASP A 93 12.32 -17.57 0.01
CA ASP A 93 12.56 -16.74 -1.17
C ASP A 93 12.59 -15.26 -0.80
N ILE A 94 13.80 -14.73 -0.59
CA ILE A 94 14.01 -13.31 -0.25
C ILE A 94 13.62 -12.37 -1.38
N ILE A 95 13.74 -12.80 -2.64
CA ILE A 95 13.40 -11.95 -3.79
C ILE A 95 11.87 -11.80 -3.82
N PHE A 96 11.14 -12.90 -3.65
CA PHE A 96 9.69 -12.86 -3.51
C PHE A 96 9.27 -12.07 -2.26
N ALA A 97 9.87 -12.33 -1.10
CA ALA A 97 9.56 -11.64 0.15
C ALA A 97 9.71 -10.12 0.04
N ALA A 98 10.82 -9.65 -0.55
CA ALA A 98 11.08 -8.23 -0.73
C ALA A 98 10.32 -7.62 -1.92
N SER A 99 9.86 -8.44 -2.88
CA SER A 99 9.24 -7.95 -4.11
C SER A 99 8.03 -7.07 -3.88
N THR A 100 7.22 -7.42 -2.88
CA THR A 100 5.96 -6.73 -2.59
C THR A 100 6.20 -5.37 -1.91
N PRO A 101 6.91 -5.27 -0.76
CA PRO A 101 7.26 -3.98 -0.19
C PRO A 101 8.00 -3.07 -1.17
N LEU A 102 8.98 -3.60 -1.91
CA LEU A 102 9.77 -2.81 -2.84
C LEU A 102 8.98 -2.42 -4.11
N GLY A 103 8.02 -3.23 -4.54
CA GLY A 103 7.09 -2.90 -5.60
C GLY A 103 6.16 -1.75 -5.21
N SER A 104 5.63 -1.77 -3.99
CA SER A 104 4.79 -0.70 -3.43
C SER A 104 5.49 0.67 -3.47
N ASN A 105 6.83 0.72 -3.35
CA ASN A 105 7.58 1.98 -3.48
C ASN A 105 7.43 2.69 -4.84
N PHE A 106 7.20 1.93 -5.91
CA PHE A 106 6.93 2.49 -7.25
C PHE A 106 5.46 2.85 -7.43
N MET A 107 4.57 2.10 -6.79
CA MET A 107 3.13 2.24 -6.97
C MET A 107 2.52 3.35 -6.13
N ASN A 108 2.99 3.51 -4.88
CA ASN A 108 2.54 4.54 -3.95
C ASN A 108 2.58 5.96 -4.54
N PRO A 109 3.65 6.43 -5.22
CA PRO A 109 3.65 7.74 -5.89
C PRO A 109 2.61 7.89 -7.00
N ILE A 110 2.35 6.83 -7.76
CA ILE A 110 1.33 6.82 -8.82
C ILE A 110 -0.05 6.95 -8.20
N LEU A 111 -0.31 6.18 -7.13
CA LEU A 111 -1.57 6.21 -6.40
C LEU A 111 -1.78 7.55 -5.69
N LEU A 112 -0.73 8.17 -5.14
CA LEU A 112 -0.78 9.53 -4.61
C LEU A 112 -1.22 10.52 -5.69
N LEU A 113 -0.59 10.47 -6.87
CA LEU A 113 -0.95 11.34 -7.98
C LEU A 113 -2.43 11.17 -8.35
N ILE A 114 -2.90 9.92 -8.50
CA ILE A 114 -4.31 9.62 -8.78
C ILE A 114 -5.23 10.18 -7.69
N ALA A 115 -4.89 10.02 -6.41
CA ALA A 115 -5.66 10.54 -5.29
C ALA A 115 -5.73 12.07 -5.34
N THR A 116 -4.60 12.75 -5.58
CA THR A 116 -4.56 14.21 -5.66
C THR A 116 -5.38 14.76 -6.83
N LEU A 117 -5.37 14.10 -7.99
CA LEU A 117 -6.17 14.49 -9.15
C LEU A 117 -7.65 14.27 -8.86
N THR A 118 -8.01 13.12 -8.29
CA THR A 118 -9.40 12.75 -7.97
C THR A 118 -10.02 13.68 -6.92
N CYS A 119 -9.24 14.10 -5.93
CA CYS A 119 -9.69 15.01 -4.87
C CYS A 119 -9.52 16.50 -5.22
N GLY A 120 -8.91 16.84 -6.36
CA GLY A 120 -8.67 18.24 -6.75
C GLY A 120 -7.54 18.94 -5.97
N TYR A 121 -6.63 18.19 -5.33
CA TYR A 121 -5.52 18.69 -4.53
C TYR A 121 -4.18 18.75 -5.28
N PHE A 122 -4.13 18.38 -6.57
CA PHE A 122 -2.88 18.31 -7.34
C PHE A 122 -2.00 19.56 -7.17
N PHE A 123 -2.52 20.75 -7.49
CA PHE A 123 -1.76 21.99 -7.37
C PHE A 123 -1.40 22.38 -5.93
N THR A 124 -2.23 21.98 -4.96
CA THR A 124 -1.98 22.23 -3.54
C THR A 124 -0.80 21.40 -3.05
N ILE A 125 -0.82 20.10 -3.32
CA ILE A 125 0.26 19.17 -2.93
C ILE A 125 1.58 19.51 -3.62
N SER A 126 1.55 19.90 -4.90
CA SER A 126 2.79 20.30 -5.62
C SER A 126 3.53 21.48 -4.97
N LYS A 127 2.90 22.22 -4.06
CA LYS A 127 3.51 23.36 -3.34
C LYS A 127 3.93 23.00 -1.91
N ILE A 128 3.46 21.89 -1.35
CA ILE A 128 3.75 21.47 0.02
C ILE A 128 5.06 20.67 0.03
N HIS A 129 6.12 21.26 0.58
CA HIS A 129 7.44 20.64 0.72
C HIS A 129 7.93 19.86 -0.54
N PRO A 130 7.87 20.44 -1.74
CA PRO A 130 8.06 19.70 -3.00
C PRO A 130 9.43 19.02 -3.10
N ILE A 131 10.48 19.70 -2.63
CA ILE A 131 11.84 19.15 -2.62
C ILE A 131 11.91 17.90 -1.75
N TYR A 132 11.37 17.97 -0.52
CA TYR A 132 11.34 16.82 0.39
C TYR A 132 10.57 15.66 -0.22
N THR A 133 9.38 15.91 -0.75
CA THR A 133 8.52 14.87 -1.32
C THR A 133 9.17 14.18 -2.52
N ILE A 134 9.64 14.96 -3.50
CA ILE A 134 10.28 14.42 -4.71
C ILE A 134 11.57 13.68 -4.35
N PHE A 135 12.40 14.26 -3.48
CA PHE A 135 13.64 13.63 -3.07
C PHE A 135 13.39 12.32 -2.32
N SER A 136 12.43 12.29 -1.40
CA SER A 136 12.11 11.09 -0.63
C SER A 136 11.53 9.99 -1.51
N ILE A 137 10.56 10.31 -2.37
CA ILE A 137 9.98 9.37 -3.32
C ILE A 137 11.04 8.85 -4.31
N GLY A 138 11.81 9.74 -4.92
CA GLY A 138 12.83 9.36 -5.90
C GLY A 138 13.92 8.48 -5.29
N THR A 139 14.38 8.82 -4.08
CA THR A 139 15.41 8.06 -3.38
C THR A 139 14.90 6.69 -2.94
N THR A 140 13.69 6.62 -2.41
CA THR A 140 13.09 5.35 -1.99
C THR A 140 12.79 4.42 -3.16
N ALA A 141 12.35 4.96 -4.31
CA ALA A 141 12.20 4.18 -5.54
C ALA A 141 13.54 3.70 -6.11
N LEU A 142 14.58 4.54 -6.08
CA LEU A 142 15.92 4.16 -6.52
C LEU A 142 16.49 3.02 -5.66
N LEU A 143 16.40 3.12 -4.33
CA LEU A 143 16.85 2.08 -3.40
C LEU A 143 16.08 0.76 -3.59
N ALA A 144 14.77 0.84 -3.86
CA ALA A 144 13.97 -0.33 -4.18
C ALA A 144 14.41 -0.98 -5.51
N GLY A 145 14.69 -0.17 -6.53
CA GLY A 145 15.18 -0.66 -7.83
C GLY A 145 16.56 -1.31 -7.75
N THR A 146 17.49 -0.73 -6.98
CA THR A 146 18.85 -1.29 -6.85
C THR A 146 18.86 -2.66 -6.18
N PHE A 147 17.90 -2.96 -5.29
CA PHE A 147 17.78 -4.28 -4.68
C PHE A 147 17.68 -5.40 -5.73
N PHE A 148 16.82 -5.24 -6.73
CA PHE A 148 16.60 -6.26 -7.77
C PHE A 148 17.76 -6.39 -8.76
N LEU A 149 18.64 -5.38 -8.83
CA LEU A 149 19.80 -5.37 -9.72
C LEU A 149 21.08 -5.86 -9.01
N LEU A 150 21.06 -5.92 -7.68
CA LEU A 150 22.23 -6.28 -6.88
C LEU A 150 22.31 -7.80 -6.67
N PRO A 151 23.50 -8.40 -6.84
CA PRO A 151 23.74 -9.76 -6.38
C PRO A 151 23.56 -9.89 -4.87
N THR A 152 23.10 -11.06 -4.41
CA THR A 152 22.80 -11.37 -3.00
C THR A 152 23.96 -11.09 -2.04
N GLN A 153 25.21 -11.26 -2.49
CA GLN A 153 26.41 -10.97 -1.70
C GLN A 153 26.53 -9.50 -1.24
N TYR A 154 25.84 -8.57 -1.89
CA TYR A 154 25.85 -7.15 -1.55
C TYR A 154 24.65 -6.70 -0.72
N TYR A 155 23.74 -7.60 -0.35
CA TYR A 155 22.51 -7.24 0.35
C TYR A 155 22.75 -6.60 1.73
N LEU A 156 23.82 -7.01 2.44
CA LEU A 156 24.21 -6.35 3.69
C LEU A 156 24.59 -4.88 3.47
N PHE A 157 25.40 -4.60 2.44
CA PHE A 157 25.80 -3.22 2.10
C PHE A 157 24.63 -2.39 1.59
N TRP A 158 23.72 -3.02 0.84
CA TRP A 158 22.46 -2.40 0.44
C TRP A 158 21.64 -1.98 1.67
N GLY A 159 21.47 -2.88 2.64
CA GLY A 159 20.72 -2.59 3.87
C GLY A 159 21.33 -1.46 4.70
N LEU A 160 22.67 -1.42 4.83
CA LEU A 160 23.35 -0.31 5.50
C LEU A 160 23.16 1.02 4.77
N THR A 161 23.25 1.01 3.43
CA THR A 161 23.02 2.19 2.59
C THR A 161 21.59 2.69 2.75
N VAL A 162 20.60 1.78 2.74
CA VAL A 162 19.20 2.11 3.00
C VAL A 162 19.07 2.84 4.33
N LEU A 163 19.62 2.30 5.42
CA LEU A 163 19.48 2.91 6.74
C LEU A 163 20.13 4.30 6.81
N ILE A 164 21.35 4.44 6.27
CA ILE A 164 22.07 5.72 6.21
C ILE A 164 21.26 6.78 5.47
N VAL A 165 20.54 6.40 4.41
CA VAL A 165 19.79 7.33 3.57
C VAL A 165 18.39 7.60 4.11
N THR A 166 17.64 6.57 4.50
CA THR A 166 16.22 6.67 4.83
C THR A 166 15.95 7.11 6.26
N VAL A 167 16.85 6.83 7.21
CA VAL A 167 16.70 7.32 8.60
C VAL A 167 16.72 8.86 8.66
N PRO A 168 17.67 9.57 8.00
CA PRO A 168 17.59 11.03 7.89
C PRO A 168 16.30 11.52 7.21
N LEU A 169 15.86 10.90 6.12
CA LEU A 169 14.60 11.27 5.45
C LEU A 169 13.39 11.18 6.39
N PHE A 170 13.36 10.17 7.25
CA PHE A 170 12.31 10.01 8.24
C PHE A 170 12.41 11.05 9.36
N ILE A 171 13.60 11.30 9.91
CA ILE A 171 13.81 12.25 11.03
C ILE A 171 13.52 13.69 10.59
N PHE A 172 13.97 14.08 9.40
CA PHE A 172 13.80 15.43 8.86
C PHE A 172 12.48 15.65 8.12
N ARG A 173 11.54 14.70 8.23
CA ARG A 173 10.22 14.87 7.62
C ARG A 173 9.51 16.11 8.16
N PRO A 174 8.73 16.82 7.32
CA PRO A 174 7.90 17.92 7.78
C PRO A 174 7.01 17.50 8.95
N LYS A 175 6.86 18.40 9.93
CA LYS A 175 6.01 18.14 11.09
C LYS A 175 4.56 18.44 10.74
N GLU A 176 3.68 17.52 11.07
CA GLU A 176 2.24 17.71 10.96
C GLU A 176 1.76 18.62 12.10
N GLU A 177 0.96 19.62 11.77
CA GLU A 177 0.21 20.37 12.77
C GLU A 177 -0.90 19.48 13.35
N GLY A 178 -1.25 19.69 14.62
CA GLY A 178 -2.37 18.96 15.22
C GLY A 178 -3.68 19.42 14.57
N GLU A 179 -4.54 18.47 14.20
CA GLU A 179 -5.90 18.82 13.78
C GLU A 179 -6.70 19.40 14.96
N GLU A 180 -7.66 20.28 14.66
CA GLU A 180 -8.67 20.67 15.64
C GLU A 180 -9.42 19.43 16.11
N GLU A 181 -9.57 19.25 17.43
CA GLU A 181 -10.25 18.08 17.96
C GLU A 181 -11.72 18.05 17.50
N THR A 182 -12.06 17.04 16.70
CA THR A 182 -13.43 16.81 16.24
C THR A 182 -14.03 15.61 16.94
N GLY A 183 -15.36 15.62 17.14
CA GLY A 183 -16.07 14.47 17.72
C GLY A 183 -15.93 13.22 16.86
N TYR A 184 -15.66 12.07 17.48
CA TYR A 184 -15.58 10.78 16.78
C TYR A 184 -16.96 10.26 16.34
N SER A 185 -17.01 9.62 15.17
CA SER A 185 -18.24 8.99 14.65
C SER A 185 -18.62 7.71 15.41
N PHE A 186 -17.67 7.09 16.10
CA PHE A 186 -17.81 5.90 16.94
C PHE A 186 -16.63 5.79 17.91
N SER A 187 -16.69 4.89 18.89
CA SER A 187 -15.63 4.72 19.90
C SER A 187 -14.32 4.21 19.28
N PRO A 188 -13.22 5.01 19.26
CA PRO A 188 -11.97 4.60 18.62
C PRO A 188 -11.34 3.36 19.25
N ARG A 189 -11.40 3.28 20.59
CA ARG A 189 -10.81 2.18 21.38
C ARG A 189 -11.39 0.82 21.00
N LEU A 190 -12.67 0.78 20.64
CA LEU A 190 -13.34 -0.47 20.28
C LEU A 190 -13.02 -0.91 18.85
N TRP A 191 -12.76 0.04 17.94
CA TRP A 191 -12.73 -0.22 16.49
C TRP A 191 -11.34 -0.25 15.88
N ILE A 192 -10.33 0.37 16.51
CA ILE A 192 -8.98 0.41 15.97
C ILE A 192 -8.35 -0.98 15.81
N LEU A 193 -8.43 -1.84 16.84
CA LEU A 193 -7.84 -3.17 16.81
C LEU A 193 -8.54 -4.10 15.80
N PRO A 194 -9.90 -4.21 15.80
CA PRO A 194 -10.59 -4.97 14.76
C PRO A 194 -10.26 -4.49 13.33
N ALA A 195 -10.15 -3.18 13.12
CA ALA A 195 -9.83 -2.64 11.80
C ALA A 195 -8.42 -3.02 11.34
N ILE A 196 -7.41 -2.93 12.22
CA ILE A 196 -6.04 -3.38 11.91
C ILE A 196 -6.02 -4.88 11.62
N LEU A 197 -6.74 -5.69 12.39
CA LEU A 197 -6.82 -7.14 12.14
C LEU A 197 -7.47 -7.44 10.79
N ILE A 198 -8.58 -6.76 10.44
CA ILE A 198 -9.22 -6.93 9.13
C ILE A 198 -8.27 -6.51 8.01
N LEU A 199 -7.58 -5.38 8.15
CA LEU A 199 -6.59 -4.91 7.17
C LEU A 199 -5.51 -5.97 6.92
N CYS A 200 -4.93 -6.49 7.99
CA CYS A 200 -3.89 -7.52 7.94
C CYS A 200 -4.41 -8.83 7.32
N MET A 201 -5.56 -9.32 7.75
CA MET A 201 -6.15 -10.55 7.23
C MET A 201 -6.53 -10.42 5.75
N ALA A 202 -7.09 -9.28 5.35
CA ALA A 202 -7.41 -9.01 3.96
C ALA A 202 -6.14 -8.96 3.08
N GLY A 203 -5.09 -8.32 3.61
CA GLY A 203 -3.76 -8.33 2.99
C GLY A 203 -3.18 -9.73 2.79
N TYR A 204 -3.33 -10.62 3.78
CA TYR A 204 -2.87 -12.01 3.68
C TYR A 204 -3.58 -12.78 2.54
N PHE A 205 -4.90 -12.64 2.42
CA PHE A 205 -5.68 -13.37 1.41
C PHE A 205 -5.55 -12.79 0.00
N LEU A 206 -4.98 -11.59 -0.15
CA LEU A 206 -4.85 -10.94 -1.43
C LEU A 206 -3.96 -11.73 -2.42
N ASP A 207 -2.77 -12.15 -2.00
CA ASP A 207 -1.84 -12.92 -2.85
C ASP A 207 -2.43 -14.25 -3.38
N PRO A 208 -3.01 -15.14 -2.55
CA PRO A 208 -3.61 -16.37 -3.05
C PRO A 208 -4.82 -16.13 -3.95
N ILE A 209 -5.65 -15.12 -3.67
CA ILE A 209 -6.80 -14.78 -4.53
C ILE A 209 -6.32 -14.23 -5.88
N VAL A 210 -5.32 -13.35 -5.91
CA VAL A 210 -4.73 -12.83 -7.14
C VAL A 210 -4.09 -13.96 -7.95
N SER A 211 -3.35 -14.85 -7.29
CA SER A 211 -2.71 -16.01 -7.91
C SER A 211 -3.73 -16.97 -8.53
N PHE A 212 -4.79 -17.31 -7.79
CA PHE A 212 -5.93 -18.09 -8.30
C PHE A 212 -6.55 -17.42 -9.53
N THR A 213 -6.82 -16.12 -9.45
CA THR A 213 -7.44 -15.38 -10.55
C THR A 213 -6.54 -15.35 -11.79
N ALA A 214 -5.23 -15.14 -11.59
CA ALA A 214 -4.25 -15.10 -12.66
C ALA A 214 -4.09 -16.45 -13.36
N GLU A 215 -4.09 -17.56 -12.61
CA GLU A 215 -4.02 -18.92 -13.16
C GLU A 215 -5.22 -19.21 -14.06
N HIS A 216 -6.43 -18.97 -13.56
CA HIS A 216 -7.66 -19.26 -14.31
C HIS A 216 -7.88 -18.32 -15.49
N SER A 217 -7.51 -17.05 -15.36
CA SER A 217 -7.59 -16.06 -16.46
C SER A 217 -6.45 -16.17 -17.46
N LYS A 218 -5.43 -16.99 -17.16
CA LYS A 218 -4.17 -17.09 -17.92
C LYS A 218 -3.52 -15.73 -18.16
N ALA A 219 -3.64 -14.84 -17.18
CA ALA A 219 -3.06 -13.51 -17.27
C ALA A 219 -1.52 -13.58 -17.33
N PRO A 220 -0.87 -12.69 -18.10
CA PRO A 220 0.57 -12.70 -18.23
C PRO A 220 1.26 -12.55 -16.86
N LYS A 221 2.04 -13.56 -16.46
CA LYS A 221 2.72 -13.62 -15.14
C LYS A 221 3.49 -12.33 -14.81
N ASN A 222 4.14 -11.74 -15.80
CA ASN A 222 4.94 -10.51 -15.64
C ASN A 222 4.09 -9.29 -15.24
N ILE A 223 2.82 -9.21 -15.67
CA ILE A 223 1.91 -8.11 -15.31
C ILE A 223 1.34 -8.34 -13.91
N ILE A 224 1.05 -9.60 -13.56
CA ILE A 224 0.44 -9.95 -12.28
C ILE A 224 1.38 -9.68 -11.10
N GLY A 225 2.61 -10.19 -11.17
CA GLY A 225 3.52 -10.19 -10.02
C GLY A 225 3.91 -8.79 -9.56
N PHE A 226 4.44 -7.95 -10.47
CA PHE A 226 4.96 -6.66 -10.05
C PHE A 226 3.90 -5.54 -10.09
N ILE A 227 3.02 -5.51 -11.09
CA ILE A 227 2.10 -4.38 -11.27
C ILE A 227 0.82 -4.60 -10.48
N VAL A 228 0.13 -5.73 -10.70
CA VAL A 228 -1.17 -5.97 -10.06
C VAL A 228 -1.02 -6.16 -8.56
N LEU A 229 -0.12 -7.04 -8.11
CA LEU A 229 0.06 -7.29 -6.69
C LEU A 229 0.50 -6.03 -5.93
N ALA A 230 1.53 -5.31 -6.42
CA ALA A 230 1.96 -4.07 -5.78
C ALA A 230 0.86 -3.00 -5.74
N THR A 231 0.01 -2.91 -6.78
CA THR A 231 -1.15 -2.00 -6.77
C THR A 231 -2.16 -2.37 -5.70
N LEU A 232 -2.46 -3.66 -5.57
CA LEU A 232 -3.45 -4.13 -4.62
C LEU A 232 -2.94 -4.08 -3.17
N THR A 233 -1.65 -4.35 -2.94
CA THR A 233 -1.04 -4.22 -1.61
C THR A 233 -0.88 -2.77 -1.20
N SER A 234 -0.66 -1.85 -2.13
CA SER A 234 -0.67 -0.38 -1.91
C SER A 234 -2.08 0.25 -1.86
N TRP A 235 -3.13 -0.57 -1.98
CA TRP A 235 -4.52 -0.10 -1.88
C TRP A 235 -4.86 0.56 -0.53
N PRO A 236 -4.39 0.05 0.63
CA PRO A 236 -4.61 0.70 1.92
C PRO A 236 -4.04 2.13 1.96
N GLU A 237 -2.84 2.34 1.45
CA GLU A 237 -2.17 3.64 1.35
C GLU A 237 -2.99 4.61 0.49
N PHE A 238 -3.48 4.13 -0.66
CA PHE A 238 -4.31 4.92 -1.55
C PHE A 238 -5.62 5.35 -0.88
N LYS A 239 -6.31 4.42 -0.21
CA LYS A 239 -7.54 4.73 0.55
C LYS A 239 -7.24 5.69 1.68
N SER A 240 -6.09 5.55 2.32
CA SER A 240 -5.65 6.45 3.38
C SER A 240 -5.42 7.87 2.86
N CYS A 241 -4.71 8.02 1.75
CA CYS A 241 -4.54 9.30 1.06
C CYS A 241 -5.88 9.94 0.69
N LEU A 242 -6.80 9.19 0.09
CA LEU A 242 -8.12 9.72 -0.26
C LEU A 242 -8.88 10.26 0.96
N ALA A 243 -8.85 9.52 2.07
CA ALA A 243 -9.52 9.92 3.30
C ALA A 243 -8.87 11.17 3.95
N LEU A 244 -7.54 11.23 3.98
CA LEU A 244 -6.79 12.41 4.48
C LEU A 244 -7.05 13.66 3.63
N LEU A 245 -7.07 13.51 2.30
CA LEU A 245 -7.38 14.62 1.37
C LEU A 245 -8.81 15.12 1.52
N LYS A 246 -9.78 14.22 1.70
CA LYS A 246 -11.18 14.60 1.97
C LYS A 246 -11.34 15.36 3.28
N ARG A 247 -10.43 15.16 4.24
CA ARG A 247 -10.37 15.89 5.52
C ARG A 247 -9.53 17.16 5.44
N ASN A 248 -9.13 17.58 4.24
CA ASN A 248 -8.29 18.76 4.00
C ASN A 248 -6.94 18.69 4.74
N ASN A 249 -6.36 17.49 4.85
CA ASN A 249 -5.03 17.27 5.41
C ASN A 249 -4.02 16.79 4.34
N PRO A 250 -3.62 17.67 3.40
CA PRO A 250 -2.76 17.29 2.27
C PRO A 250 -1.33 16.94 2.70
N LEU A 251 -0.80 17.54 3.78
CA LEU A 251 0.53 17.17 4.29
C LEU A 251 0.52 15.74 4.86
N ALA A 252 -0.51 15.38 5.62
CA ALA A 252 -0.67 14.01 6.11
C ALA A 252 -0.77 13.02 4.95
N ALA A 253 -1.47 13.36 3.86
CA ALA A 253 -1.55 12.50 2.68
C ALA A 253 -0.17 12.29 1.99
N ILE A 254 0.67 13.32 1.92
CA ILE A 254 2.06 13.20 1.45
C ILE A 254 2.86 12.29 2.38
N LEU A 255 2.77 12.51 3.69
CA LEU A 255 3.53 11.77 4.68
C LEU A 255 3.09 10.31 4.79
N ASN A 256 1.80 10.01 4.61
CA ASN A 256 1.29 8.64 4.49
C ASN A 256 2.08 7.87 3.41
N ILE A 257 2.34 8.48 2.26
CA ILE A 257 3.06 7.85 1.14
C ILE A 257 4.56 7.81 1.37
N VAL A 258 5.17 8.93 1.78
CA VAL A 258 6.61 8.99 2.01
C VAL A 258 7.03 8.07 3.14
N VAL A 259 6.27 8.05 4.25
CA VAL A 259 6.54 7.15 5.38
C VAL A 259 6.27 5.71 4.98
N SER A 260 5.22 5.40 4.22
CA SER A 260 5.01 4.04 3.69
C SER A 260 6.17 3.56 2.84
N ASN A 261 6.66 4.38 1.91
CA ASN A 261 7.83 4.03 1.11
C ASN A 261 9.08 3.79 1.94
N ILE A 262 9.28 4.54 3.02
CA ILE A 262 10.39 4.30 3.96
C ILE A 262 10.17 2.99 4.71
N THR A 263 8.96 2.77 5.25
CA THR A 263 8.56 1.55 5.97
C THR A 263 8.76 0.32 5.11
N ASN A 264 8.34 0.34 3.85
CA ASN A 264 8.49 -0.76 2.92
C ASN A 264 9.95 -1.15 2.65
N ILE A 265 10.86 -0.17 2.51
CA ILE A 265 12.28 -0.51 2.39
C ILE A 265 12.83 -1.03 3.72
N TRP A 266 12.41 -0.48 4.86
CA TRP A 266 12.81 -1.02 6.17
C TRP A 266 12.34 -2.46 6.36
N LEU A 267 11.12 -2.79 5.93
CA LEU A 267 10.61 -4.16 5.89
C LEU A 267 11.51 -5.05 5.03
N ALA A 268 11.91 -4.60 3.83
CA ALA A 268 12.85 -5.34 3.00
C ALA A 268 14.23 -5.51 3.65
N VAL A 269 14.75 -4.48 4.35
CA VAL A 269 16.01 -4.58 5.12
C VAL A 269 15.90 -5.60 6.26
N ILE A 270 14.77 -5.61 6.99
CA ILE A 270 14.50 -6.62 8.01
C ILE A 270 14.48 -8.02 7.40
N GLY A 271 13.80 -8.18 6.25
CA GLY A 271 13.76 -9.45 5.53
C GLY A 271 15.14 -9.93 5.09
N VAL A 272 15.97 -9.02 4.56
CA VAL A 272 17.38 -9.32 4.24
C VAL A 272 18.15 -9.77 5.47
N GLY A 273 17.99 -9.07 6.60
CA GLY A 273 18.62 -9.44 7.86
C GLY A 273 18.25 -10.87 8.26
N VAL A 274 16.96 -11.18 8.33
CA VAL A 274 16.46 -12.53 8.68
C VAL A 274 16.97 -13.59 7.71
N TYR A 275 16.96 -13.31 6.41
CA TYR A 275 17.45 -14.23 5.39
C TYR A 275 18.94 -14.54 5.54
N LEU A 276 19.77 -13.52 5.83
CA LEU A 276 21.22 -13.71 6.05
C LEU A 276 21.54 -14.43 7.37
N PHE A 277 20.71 -14.28 8.40
CA PHE A 277 20.88 -15.01 9.67
C PHE A 277 20.55 -16.51 9.57
N ASN A 278 19.73 -16.91 8.59
CA ASN A 278 19.24 -18.28 8.43
C ASN A 278 19.98 -19.08 7.34
N GLN A 279 20.99 -18.50 6.68
CA GLN A 279 21.92 -19.20 5.79
C GLN A 279 23.11 -19.78 6.56
#